data_AF-A0A7Y1YTV3-F1
#
_entry.id   AF-A0A7Y1YTV3-F1
#
_cell.length_a   1.000
_cell.length_b   1.000
_cell.length_c   1.000
_cell.angle_alpha   90.00
_cell.angle_beta   90.00
_cell.angle_gamma   90.00
#
_symmetry.space_group_name_H-M   'P 1'
#
loop_
_entity.id
_entity.type
_entity.pdbx_description
1 polymer ?
#
loop_
_entity_poly.entity_id
_entity_poly.type
_entity_poly.pdbx_seq_one_letter_code
_entity_poly.pdbx_strand_id
1 'polypeptide(L)'
;IKIDMGMIISRVYNFKRDCDSIANWAEMASALYDQLNDQRGKGDVYYQRAYAAFCRMAYEEAMDQIMSGLKIMEDLEDDAGIALGHLRMARIFHFTFKMAQSAEYGKLAAQRFERLKDYPNAWDSWSFAGHGYRMENDSLQALACFDKGRSMALQSGIPAIEGMAYNDLAAFFMEYEMYDSAAIYYQKALDLVKPEDERQVMVIKNGLGQVYLHTGQYQKCIDLLSEAMTVVKKTGDTFFLTELPEYIGQSYAALGQYDSAYKYMELNWRFSDSLFTVNQDKALEEMKTKYESDQKDALIALRESERKYIFAILIAVSVLAFMIYRRYISKKRTTEILNQRNKEKDFLLREIHHRVKNNLQILSSLLNLQQEYIKDESALNALIEGRNRVQSMALIHQQLYSDTNIVAVDMRQYIGELCEHLSDSFTTLEKSVTIKSDILPDLFDVETAIPLGLIVNELITNSIKYAFSDRNQGTIKVKLWKGDTGKLCLSVSDDGKGLSHPDQATTHHSFGTDLIKMLSNKLKGNIELDTANGYTTIITFERYKIVDPDFINKHSVLN
;
A
#
# COMPACT_ATOMS: atom_id res chain seq x y z
N ILE A 1 -27.66 3.75 53.65
CA ILE A 1 -27.49 3.24 52.25
C ILE A 1 -28.74 3.45 51.39
N LYS A 2 -29.83 2.65 51.47
CA LYS A 2 -31.03 2.88 50.61
C LYS A 2 -31.76 4.21 50.89
N ILE A 3 -31.78 4.68 52.14
CA ILE A 3 -32.40 5.95 52.54
C ILE A 3 -31.53 7.15 52.09
N ASP A 4 -30.21 7.06 52.24
CA ASP A 4 -29.26 8.06 51.72
C ASP A 4 -29.25 8.11 50.18
N MET A 5 -29.42 6.97 49.50
CA MET A 5 -29.54 6.86 48.03
C MET A 5 -30.72 7.64 47.48
N GLY A 6 -31.91 7.45 48.06
CA GLY A 6 -33.11 8.18 47.66
C GLY A 6 -32.95 9.69 47.87
N MET A 7 -32.23 10.08 48.92
CA MET A 7 -31.91 11.49 49.20
C MET A 7 -30.94 12.10 48.19
N ILE A 8 -29.87 11.40 47.81
CA ILE A 8 -28.89 11.88 46.83
C ILE A 8 -29.54 12.05 45.46
N ILE A 9 -30.26 11.03 45.00
CA ILE A 9 -30.96 11.05 43.71
C ILE A 9 -32.03 12.15 43.70
N SER A 10 -32.84 12.24 44.76
CA SER A 10 -33.84 13.32 44.91
C SER A 10 -33.22 14.72 44.93
N ARG A 11 -32.04 14.90 45.54
CA ARG A 11 -31.34 16.19 45.61
C ARG A 11 -30.75 16.63 44.27
N VAL A 12 -30.27 15.70 43.43
CA VAL A 12 -29.88 15.99 42.05
C VAL A 12 -31.06 16.57 41.25
N TYR A 13 -32.27 16.06 41.46
CA TYR A 13 -33.47 16.51 40.73
C TYR A 13 -34.16 17.75 41.33
N ASN A 14 -33.95 18.08 42.61
CA ASN A 14 -34.71 19.13 43.31
C ASN A 14 -34.01 20.49 43.45
N PHE A 15 -32.69 20.60 43.27
CA PHE A 15 -32.00 21.90 43.38
C PHE A 15 -32.03 22.66 42.06
N LYS A 16 -32.83 23.73 42.02
CA LYS A 16 -32.99 24.62 40.85
C LYS A 16 -32.07 25.85 40.84
N ARG A 17 -31.17 26.05 41.83
CA ARG A 17 -30.50 27.36 42.01
C ARG A 17 -29.00 27.38 42.30
N ASP A 18 -28.34 26.25 42.59
CA ASP A 18 -26.89 26.22 42.83
C ASP A 18 -26.22 25.16 41.96
N CYS A 19 -25.51 25.61 40.92
CA CYS A 19 -24.92 24.73 39.91
C CYS A 19 -23.65 24.01 40.42
N ASP A 20 -23.00 24.53 41.47
CA ASP A 20 -21.88 23.85 42.12
C ASP A 20 -22.38 22.68 42.97
N SER A 21 -23.50 22.88 43.66
CA SER A 21 -24.20 21.79 44.34
C SER A 21 -24.64 20.70 43.35
N ILE A 22 -25.21 21.05 42.18
CA ILE A 22 -25.64 20.07 41.17
C ILE A 22 -24.46 19.22 40.68
N ALA A 23 -23.31 19.86 40.38
CA ALA A 23 -22.11 19.14 39.95
C ALA A 23 -21.62 18.14 41.01
N ASN A 24 -21.53 18.58 42.27
CA ASN A 24 -21.09 17.73 43.38
C ASN A 24 -22.03 16.54 43.61
N TRP A 25 -23.35 16.76 43.56
CA TRP A 25 -24.32 15.67 43.69
C TRP A 25 -24.30 14.72 42.49
N ALA A 26 -24.06 15.22 41.27
CA ALA A 26 -23.90 14.40 40.08
C ALA A 26 -22.66 13.49 40.17
N GLU A 27 -21.53 13.98 40.71
CA GLU A 27 -20.36 13.14 40.98
C GLU A 27 -20.63 12.03 42.00
N MET A 28 -21.28 12.37 43.11
CA MET A 28 -21.68 11.37 44.11
C MET A 28 -22.64 10.33 43.54
N ALA A 29 -23.57 10.74 42.67
CA ALA A 29 -24.50 9.83 41.99
C ALA A 29 -23.78 8.93 40.98
N SER A 30 -22.76 9.43 40.26
CA SER A 30 -21.95 8.66 39.30
C SER A 30 -21.36 7.40 39.95
N ALA A 31 -20.62 7.59 41.05
CA ALA A 31 -19.95 6.50 41.76
C ALA A 31 -20.94 5.46 42.30
N LEU A 32 -22.17 5.89 42.55
CA LEU A 32 -23.23 5.06 43.08
C LEU A 32 -23.94 4.25 41.97
N TYR A 33 -24.19 4.85 40.81
CA TYR A 33 -24.69 4.11 39.64
C TYR A 33 -23.65 3.13 39.07
N ASP A 34 -22.35 3.40 39.25
CA ASP A 34 -21.28 2.44 38.98
C ASP A 34 -21.40 1.19 39.86
N GLN A 35 -21.67 1.37 41.17
CA GLN A 35 -21.85 0.25 42.10
C GLN A 35 -23.15 -0.53 41.84
N LEU A 36 -24.20 0.14 41.35
CA LEU A 36 -25.50 -0.48 41.04
C LEU A 36 -25.57 -1.08 39.61
N ASN A 37 -24.53 -0.87 38.80
CA ASN A 37 -24.48 -1.23 37.38
C ASN A 37 -25.68 -0.70 36.56
N ASP A 38 -26.19 0.48 36.93
CA ASP A 38 -27.30 1.14 36.25
C ASP A 38 -26.77 2.09 35.17
N GLN A 39 -26.73 1.62 33.93
CA GLN A 39 -26.23 2.42 32.80
C GLN A 39 -27.13 3.62 32.50
N ARG A 40 -28.44 3.49 32.71
CA ARG A 40 -29.38 4.57 32.41
C ARG A 40 -29.19 5.74 33.38
N GLY A 41 -28.99 5.43 34.66
CA GLY A 41 -28.65 6.41 35.70
C GLY A 41 -27.31 7.11 35.43
N LYS A 42 -26.30 6.39 34.90
CA LYS A 42 -25.03 7.01 34.46
C LYS A 42 -25.24 8.02 33.34
N GLY A 43 -26.07 7.68 32.35
CA GLY A 43 -26.44 8.61 31.28
C GLY A 43 -27.08 9.90 31.83
N ASP A 44 -27.96 9.81 32.83
CA ASP A 44 -28.56 10.99 33.46
C ASP A 44 -27.54 11.86 34.19
N VAL A 45 -26.56 11.25 34.86
CA VAL A 45 -25.47 12.00 35.52
C VAL A 45 -24.71 12.86 34.53
N TYR A 46 -24.44 12.36 33.32
CA TYR A 46 -23.82 13.15 32.26
C TYR A 46 -24.66 14.38 31.89
N TYR A 47 -25.98 14.23 31.74
CA TYR A 47 -26.86 15.38 31.47
C TYR A 47 -26.94 16.38 32.63
N GLN A 48 -26.82 15.94 33.88
CA GLN A 48 -26.77 16.83 35.04
C GLN A 48 -25.44 17.61 35.11
N ARG A 49 -24.32 16.95 34.82
CA ARG A 49 -23.02 17.61 34.65
C ARG A 49 -23.05 18.62 33.51
N ALA A 50 -23.65 18.26 32.39
CA ALA A 50 -23.84 19.17 31.27
C ALA A 50 -24.64 20.42 31.67
N TYR A 51 -25.71 20.25 32.46
CA TYR A 51 -26.49 21.38 32.96
C TYR A 51 -25.70 22.26 33.93
N ALA A 52 -24.88 21.67 34.81
CA ALA A 52 -24.00 22.43 35.70
C ALA A 52 -22.93 23.21 34.92
N ALA A 53 -22.29 22.58 33.93
CA ALA A 53 -21.33 23.23 33.04
C ALA A 53 -21.98 24.37 32.24
N PHE A 54 -23.20 24.16 31.75
CA PHE A 54 -23.99 25.19 31.09
C PHE A 54 -24.24 26.41 32.00
N CYS A 55 -24.60 26.21 33.27
CA CYS A 55 -24.75 27.33 34.20
C CYS A 55 -23.48 28.16 34.36
N ARG A 56 -22.31 27.51 34.32
CA ARG A 56 -21.00 28.16 34.40
C ARG A 56 -20.54 28.75 33.06
N MET A 57 -21.40 28.70 32.04
CA MET A 57 -21.09 29.10 30.66
C MET A 57 -19.94 28.31 30.01
N ALA A 58 -19.62 27.12 30.54
CA ALA A 58 -18.63 26.20 29.98
C ALA A 58 -19.29 25.33 28.89
N TYR A 59 -19.61 25.94 27.75
CA TYR A 59 -20.45 25.31 26.71
C TYR A 59 -19.79 24.10 26.01
N GLU A 60 -18.47 24.10 25.85
CA GLU A 60 -17.73 22.96 25.30
C GLU A 60 -17.80 21.76 26.25
N GLU A 61 -17.50 21.96 27.53
CA GLU A 61 -17.64 20.93 28.56
C GLU A 61 -19.07 20.41 28.62
N ALA A 62 -20.06 21.30 28.57
CA ALA A 62 -21.47 20.91 28.56
C ALA A 62 -21.80 20.02 27.35
N MET A 63 -21.28 20.34 26.17
CA MET A 63 -21.48 19.54 24.96
C MET A 63 -20.81 18.17 25.07
N ASP A 64 -19.59 18.08 25.59
CA ASP A 64 -18.88 16.81 25.80
C ASP A 64 -19.64 15.89 26.76
N GLN A 65 -20.18 16.46 27.84
CA GLN A 65 -21.02 15.73 28.78
C GLN A 65 -22.33 15.27 28.10
N ILE A 66 -22.98 16.11 27.29
CA ILE A 66 -24.18 15.71 26.52
C ILE A 66 -23.87 14.55 25.58
N MET A 67 -22.79 14.63 24.81
CA MET A 67 -22.40 13.57 23.87
C MET A 67 -22.10 12.25 24.57
N SER A 68 -21.45 12.31 25.74
CA SER A 68 -21.15 11.14 26.56
C SER A 68 -22.43 10.49 27.10
N GLY A 69 -23.38 11.29 27.58
CA GLY A 69 -24.69 10.82 28.02
C GLY A 69 -25.51 10.25 26.87
N LEU A 70 -25.57 10.96 25.74
CA LEU A 70 -26.33 10.59 24.55
C LEU A 70 -25.90 9.22 24.01
N LYS A 71 -24.59 8.97 23.93
CA LYS A 71 -24.06 7.67 23.52
C LYS A 71 -24.60 6.52 24.38
N ILE A 72 -24.65 6.70 25.70
CA ILE A 72 -25.20 5.69 26.60
C ILE A 72 -26.71 5.51 26.34
N MET A 73 -27.46 6.59 26.11
CA MET A 73 -28.89 6.49 25.81
C MET A 73 -29.15 5.80 24.47
N GLU A 74 -28.32 6.03 23.46
CA GLU A 74 -28.38 5.37 22.16
C GLU A 74 -28.07 3.87 22.28
N ASP A 75 -27.02 3.50 23.03
CA ASP A 75 -26.67 2.10 23.29
C ASP A 75 -27.79 1.35 24.06
N LEU A 76 -28.58 2.08 24.86
CA LEU A 76 -29.73 1.55 25.60
C LEU A 76 -31.05 1.62 24.81
N GLU A 77 -31.05 2.20 23.61
CA GLU A 77 -32.26 2.51 22.82
C GLU A 77 -33.32 3.29 23.62
N ASP A 78 -32.90 4.16 24.55
CA ASP A 78 -33.83 4.95 25.36
C ASP A 78 -34.25 6.24 24.66
N ASP A 79 -35.41 6.19 24.02
CA ASP A 79 -36.00 7.34 23.32
C ASP A 79 -36.14 8.59 24.19
N ALA A 80 -36.44 8.45 25.49
CA ALA A 80 -36.61 9.60 26.40
C ALA A 80 -35.27 10.30 26.68
N GLY A 81 -34.23 9.51 26.95
CA GLY A 81 -32.87 9.98 27.16
C GLY A 81 -32.25 10.58 25.90
N ILE A 82 -32.51 9.97 24.73
CA ILE A 82 -32.09 10.51 23.43
C ILE A 82 -32.78 11.85 23.15
N ALA A 83 -34.09 11.96 23.40
CA ALA A 83 -34.84 13.21 23.24
C ALA A 83 -34.29 14.31 24.16
N LEU A 84 -33.99 13.97 25.42
CA LEU A 84 -33.42 14.91 26.39
C LEU A 84 -32.04 15.39 25.96
N GLY A 85 -31.17 14.51 25.45
CA GLY A 85 -29.87 14.90 24.91
C GLY A 85 -29.99 15.94 23.80
N HIS A 86 -30.86 15.70 22.81
CA HIS A 86 -31.11 16.65 21.73
C HIS A 86 -31.68 17.99 22.22
N LEU A 87 -32.59 18.00 23.20
CA LEU A 87 -33.09 19.24 23.80
C LEU A 87 -31.96 20.03 24.47
N ARG A 88 -31.06 19.35 25.18
CA ARG A 88 -29.87 20.00 25.78
C ARG A 88 -28.94 20.56 24.71
N MET A 89 -28.69 19.83 23.62
CA MET A 89 -27.91 20.34 22.48
C MET A 89 -28.56 21.58 21.87
N ALA A 90 -29.87 21.55 21.63
CA ALA A 90 -30.63 22.67 21.06
C ALA A 90 -30.45 23.94 21.91
N ARG A 91 -30.47 23.79 23.24
CA ARG A 91 -30.19 24.87 24.19
C ARG A 91 -28.75 25.37 24.08
N ILE A 92 -27.74 24.50 24.07
CA ILE A 92 -26.34 24.92 23.91
C ILE A 92 -26.15 25.69 22.60
N PHE A 93 -26.73 25.19 21.50
CA PHE A 93 -26.65 25.85 20.20
C PHE A 93 -27.32 27.22 20.19
N HIS A 94 -28.45 27.37 20.87
CA HIS A 94 -29.12 28.67 21.03
C HIS A 94 -28.19 29.69 21.71
N PHE A 95 -27.58 29.33 22.84
CA PHE A 95 -26.70 30.25 23.60
C PHE A 95 -25.32 30.45 22.96
N THR A 96 -24.93 29.61 22.01
CA THR A 96 -23.70 29.76 21.21
C THR A 96 -23.97 30.32 19.80
N PHE A 97 -25.18 30.86 19.56
CA PHE A 97 -25.59 31.50 18.31
C PHE A 97 -25.55 30.60 17.06
N LYS A 98 -25.64 29.28 17.23
CA LYS A 98 -25.75 28.30 16.12
C LYS A 98 -27.22 28.00 15.84
N MET A 99 -27.94 28.98 15.31
CA MET A 99 -29.41 29.00 15.25
C MET A 99 -30.02 27.90 14.38
N ALA A 100 -29.47 27.63 13.19
CA ALA A 100 -29.87 26.48 12.38
C ALA A 100 -29.77 25.12 13.13
N GLN A 101 -28.69 24.91 13.90
CA GLN A 101 -28.52 23.67 14.68
C GLN A 101 -29.48 23.62 15.87
N SER A 102 -29.71 24.76 16.54
CA SER A 102 -30.74 24.86 17.58
C SER A 102 -32.11 24.48 17.04
N ALA A 103 -32.46 24.96 15.83
CA ALA A 103 -33.70 24.62 15.15
C ALA A 103 -33.84 23.13 14.85
N GLU A 104 -32.80 22.53 14.29
CA GLU A 104 -32.75 21.12 13.93
C GLU A 104 -32.90 20.21 15.15
N TYR A 105 -32.02 20.37 16.15
CA TYR A 105 -32.03 19.52 17.34
C TYR A 105 -33.27 19.74 18.21
N GLY A 106 -33.77 20.97 18.29
CA GLY A 106 -35.04 21.29 18.96
C GLY A 106 -36.21 20.54 18.33
N LYS A 107 -36.31 20.54 17.00
CA LYS A 107 -37.35 19.82 16.26
C LYS A 107 -37.25 18.30 16.45
N LEU A 108 -36.03 17.74 16.40
CA LEU A 108 -35.79 16.31 16.64
C LEU A 108 -36.18 15.88 18.05
N ALA A 109 -35.87 16.70 19.06
CA ALA A 109 -36.28 16.45 20.44
C ALA A 109 -37.80 16.54 20.59
N ALA A 110 -38.41 17.60 20.06
CA ALA A 110 -39.84 17.85 20.16
C ALA A 110 -40.68 16.71 19.60
N GLN A 111 -40.35 16.24 18.39
CA GLN A 111 -41.04 15.12 17.75
C GLN A 111 -40.95 13.80 18.54
N ARG A 112 -39.85 13.58 19.26
CA ARG A 112 -39.72 12.42 20.15
C ARG A 112 -40.57 12.59 21.41
N PHE A 113 -40.46 13.74 22.08
CA PHE A 113 -41.25 14.03 23.29
C PHE A 113 -42.75 14.02 23.04
N GLU A 114 -43.21 14.46 21.86
CA GLU A 114 -44.62 14.32 21.43
C GLU A 114 -45.07 12.86 21.43
N ARG A 115 -44.28 11.95 20.85
CA ARG A 115 -44.61 10.51 20.84
C ARG A 115 -44.62 9.92 22.24
N LEU A 116 -43.72 10.38 23.09
CA LEU A 116 -43.62 9.97 24.49
C LEU A 116 -44.67 10.62 25.39
N LYS A 117 -45.45 11.58 24.87
CA LYS A 117 -46.43 12.40 25.62
C LYS A 117 -45.81 13.18 26.78
N ASP A 118 -44.53 13.52 26.67
CA ASP A 118 -43.85 14.44 27.58
C ASP A 118 -44.04 15.88 27.06
N TYR A 119 -45.25 16.39 27.25
CA TYR A 119 -45.65 17.68 26.71
C TYR A 119 -44.83 18.88 27.22
N PRO A 120 -44.38 18.93 28.50
CA PRO A 120 -43.47 19.97 28.97
C PRO A 120 -42.17 20.05 28.16
N ASN A 121 -41.49 18.92 27.98
CA ASN A 121 -40.24 18.90 27.21
C ASN A 121 -40.47 19.06 25.71
N ALA A 122 -41.61 18.60 25.19
CA ALA A 122 -42.02 18.85 23.80
C ALA A 122 -42.21 20.35 23.53
N TRP A 123 -42.87 21.08 24.45
CA TRP A 123 -43.00 22.54 24.34
C TRP A 123 -41.63 23.23 24.36
N ASP A 124 -40.76 22.91 25.32
CA ASP A 124 -39.43 23.55 25.44
C ASP A 124 -38.61 23.32 24.15
N SER A 125 -38.68 22.10 23.62
CA SER A 125 -38.02 21.73 22.37
C SER A 125 -38.56 22.50 21.15
N TRP A 126 -39.89 22.67 21.05
CA TRP A 126 -40.49 23.49 19.99
C TRP A 126 -40.19 24.98 20.16
N SER A 127 -40.06 25.47 21.39
CA SER A 127 -39.68 26.86 21.66
C SER A 127 -38.26 27.14 21.14
N PHE A 128 -37.28 26.28 21.47
CA PHE A 128 -35.93 26.41 20.90
C PHE A 128 -35.93 26.30 19.36
N ALA A 129 -36.77 25.41 18.81
CA ALA A 129 -36.89 25.31 17.36
C ALA A 129 -37.44 26.59 16.72
N GLY A 130 -38.48 27.18 17.34
CA GLY A 130 -39.09 28.43 16.91
C GLY A 130 -38.13 29.61 16.98
N HIS A 131 -37.39 29.75 18.09
CA HIS A 131 -36.36 30.78 18.23
C HIS A 131 -35.23 30.62 17.21
N GLY A 132 -34.80 29.38 16.91
CA GLY A 132 -33.81 29.10 15.88
C GLY A 132 -34.27 29.56 14.49
N TYR A 133 -35.46 29.16 14.05
CA TYR A 133 -36.02 29.61 12.77
C TYR A 133 -36.27 31.12 12.71
N ARG A 134 -36.70 31.72 13.82
CA ARG A 134 -36.90 33.17 13.94
C ARG A 134 -35.61 33.95 13.66
N MET A 135 -34.49 33.53 14.27
CA MET A 135 -33.18 34.16 14.07
C MET A 135 -32.59 33.91 12.67
N GLU A 136 -33.01 32.87 11.98
CA GLU A 136 -32.67 32.59 10.57
C GLU A 136 -33.61 33.32 9.58
N ASN A 137 -34.51 34.19 10.07
CA ASN A 137 -35.53 34.89 9.28
C ASN A 137 -36.55 33.98 8.56
N ASP A 138 -36.76 32.74 9.02
CA ASP A 138 -37.83 31.85 8.53
C ASP A 138 -39.08 32.01 9.39
N SER A 139 -39.84 33.08 9.11
CA SER A 139 -41.03 33.47 9.88
C SER A 139 -42.14 32.42 9.89
N LEU A 140 -42.32 31.69 8.78
CA LEU A 140 -43.35 30.67 8.64
C LEU A 140 -43.03 29.44 9.49
N GLN A 141 -41.78 28.96 9.45
CA GLN A 141 -41.38 27.83 10.30
C GLN A 141 -41.36 28.23 11.78
N ALA A 142 -40.90 29.45 12.10
CA ALA A 142 -40.90 29.95 13.47
C ALA A 142 -42.31 29.95 14.08
N LEU A 143 -43.29 30.54 13.37
CA LEU A 143 -44.68 30.56 13.83
C LEU A 143 -45.25 29.15 13.97
N ALA A 144 -44.99 28.26 13.00
CA ALA A 144 -45.44 26.87 13.06
C ALA A 144 -44.86 26.12 14.28
N CYS A 145 -43.59 26.38 14.62
CA CYS A 145 -42.96 25.84 15.82
C CYS A 145 -43.59 26.39 17.10
N PHE A 146 -43.80 27.71 17.20
CA PHE A 146 -44.44 28.30 18.37
C PHE A 146 -45.90 27.85 18.56
N ASP A 147 -46.67 27.69 17.48
CA ASP A 147 -48.04 27.17 17.54
C ASP A 147 -48.07 25.70 18.00
N LYS A 148 -47.13 24.87 17.53
CA LYS A 148 -46.96 23.50 18.04
C LYS A 148 -46.55 23.50 19.50
N GLY A 149 -45.59 24.33 19.89
CA GLY A 149 -45.19 24.53 21.27
C GLY A 149 -46.38 24.88 22.15
N ARG A 150 -47.22 25.84 21.75
CA ARG A 150 -48.45 26.19 22.47
C ARG A 150 -49.40 25.00 22.60
N SER A 151 -49.59 24.21 21.53
CA SER A 151 -50.43 23.01 21.60
C SER A 151 -49.91 22.01 22.64
N MET A 152 -48.59 21.80 22.71
CA MET A 152 -47.97 20.96 23.75
C MET A 152 -48.14 21.55 25.14
N ALA A 153 -47.92 22.87 25.29
CA ALA A 153 -48.11 23.56 26.56
C ALA A 153 -49.54 23.37 27.11
N LEU A 154 -50.57 23.54 26.26
CA LEU A 154 -51.98 23.31 26.62
C LEU A 154 -52.25 21.85 27.02
N GLN A 155 -51.63 20.88 26.33
CA GLN A 155 -51.78 19.46 26.67
C GLN A 155 -51.08 19.09 27.98
N SER A 156 -50.06 19.86 28.41
CA SER A 156 -49.39 19.64 29.69
C SER A 156 -50.29 19.93 30.90
N GLY A 157 -51.28 20.83 30.75
CA GLY A 157 -52.15 21.29 31.83
C GLY A 157 -51.41 22.06 32.94
N ILE A 158 -50.19 22.55 32.67
CA ILE A 158 -49.37 23.31 33.60
C ILE A 158 -49.45 24.81 33.24
N PRO A 159 -50.15 25.64 34.03
CA PRO A 159 -50.37 27.05 33.70
C PRO A 159 -49.09 27.84 33.45
N ALA A 160 -48.01 27.55 34.18
CA ALA A 160 -46.73 28.21 33.99
C ALA A 160 -46.13 27.96 32.60
N ILE A 161 -46.29 26.74 32.06
CA ILE A 161 -45.81 26.37 30.73
C ILE A 161 -46.68 27.01 29.65
N GLU A 162 -48.00 27.00 29.84
CA GLU A 162 -48.93 27.72 28.96
C GLU A 162 -48.60 29.21 28.89
N GLY A 163 -48.31 29.84 30.03
CA GLY A 163 -47.88 31.23 30.11
C GLY A 163 -46.59 31.49 29.32
N MET A 164 -45.58 30.61 29.42
CA MET A 164 -44.35 30.73 28.64
C MET A 164 -44.60 30.59 27.12
N ALA A 165 -45.47 29.64 26.71
CA ALA A 165 -45.81 29.47 25.30
C ALA A 165 -46.56 30.69 24.72
N TYR A 166 -47.45 31.31 25.49
CA TYR A 166 -48.09 32.56 25.09
C TYR A 166 -47.11 33.71 25.02
N ASN A 167 -46.13 33.78 25.93
CA ASN A 167 -45.06 34.77 25.87
C ASN A 167 -44.20 34.63 24.60
N ASP A 168 -43.84 33.41 24.20
CA ASP A 168 -43.10 33.15 22.94
C ASP A 168 -43.89 33.65 21.71
N LEU A 169 -45.18 33.34 21.63
CA LEU A 169 -46.06 33.83 20.57
C LEU A 169 -46.21 35.36 20.61
N ALA A 170 -46.35 35.94 21.79
CA ALA A 170 -46.46 37.40 21.95
C ALA A 170 -45.20 38.11 21.45
N ALA A 171 -44.02 37.61 21.82
CA ALA A 171 -42.73 38.12 21.36
C ALA A 171 -42.58 37.98 19.84
N PHE A 172 -43.03 36.87 19.26
CA PHE A 172 -43.08 36.71 17.80
C PHE A 172 -43.98 37.78 17.17
N PHE A 173 -45.22 37.97 17.64
CA PHE A 173 -46.11 38.99 17.07
C PHE A 173 -45.60 40.42 17.25
N MET A 174 -44.89 40.72 18.34
CA MET A 174 -44.23 42.02 18.54
C MET A 174 -43.20 42.32 17.45
N GLU A 175 -42.36 41.34 17.11
CA GLU A 175 -41.30 41.50 16.11
C GLU A 175 -41.84 41.84 14.71
N TYR A 176 -43.02 41.32 14.38
CA TYR A 176 -43.74 41.63 13.14
C TYR A 176 -44.74 42.79 13.27
N GLU A 177 -44.60 43.61 14.31
CA GLU A 177 -45.41 44.82 14.57
C GLU A 177 -46.92 44.55 14.69
N MET A 178 -47.31 43.31 14.99
CA MET A 178 -48.70 42.91 15.20
C MET A 178 -49.12 43.16 16.65
N TYR A 179 -49.13 44.44 17.05
CA TYR A 179 -49.28 44.86 18.46
C TYR A 179 -50.58 44.38 19.12
N ASP A 180 -51.71 44.36 18.41
CA ASP A 180 -52.99 43.89 18.96
C ASP A 180 -52.92 42.40 19.33
N SER A 181 -52.35 41.57 18.46
CA SER A 181 -52.14 40.14 18.71
C SER A 181 -51.16 39.94 19.87
N ALA A 182 -50.06 40.68 19.88
CA ALA A 182 -49.07 40.63 20.96
C ALA A 182 -49.69 40.99 22.31
N ALA A 183 -50.51 42.05 22.38
CA ALA A 183 -51.22 42.47 23.59
C ALA A 183 -52.06 41.34 24.18
N ILE A 184 -52.85 40.67 23.32
CA ILE A 184 -53.71 39.55 23.73
C ILE A 184 -52.89 38.41 24.31
N TYR A 185 -51.78 38.04 23.65
CA TYR A 185 -50.96 36.93 24.10
C TYR A 185 -50.14 37.24 25.35
N TYR A 186 -49.58 38.46 25.49
CA TYR A 186 -48.94 38.88 26.72
C TYR A 186 -49.92 38.92 27.90
N GLN A 187 -51.16 39.40 27.67
CA GLN A 187 -52.16 39.40 28.74
C GLN A 187 -52.50 37.97 29.18
N LYS A 188 -52.71 37.05 28.23
CA LYS A 188 -52.90 35.62 28.54
C LYS A 188 -51.72 35.03 29.31
N ALA A 189 -50.49 35.38 28.93
CA ALA A 189 -49.30 34.94 29.65
C ALA A 189 -49.27 35.48 31.09
N LEU A 190 -49.64 36.74 31.27
CA LEU A 190 -49.67 37.42 32.58
C LEU A 190 -50.76 36.84 33.51
N ASP A 191 -51.91 36.46 32.96
CA ASP A 191 -53.02 35.86 33.73
C ASP A 191 -52.68 34.45 34.25
N LEU A 192 -51.74 33.76 33.60
CA LEU A 192 -51.35 32.39 33.91
C LEU A 192 -50.09 32.28 34.78
N VAL A 193 -49.22 33.30 34.75
CA VAL A 193 -48.00 33.31 35.56
C VAL A 193 -48.33 33.60 37.02
N LYS A 194 -47.66 32.90 37.92
CA LYS A 194 -47.83 33.12 39.35
C LYS A 194 -47.12 34.41 39.79
N PRO A 195 -47.74 35.26 40.62
CA PRO A 195 -47.11 36.50 41.10
C PRO A 195 -45.76 36.29 41.81
N GLU A 196 -45.55 35.12 42.41
CA GLU A 196 -44.30 34.77 43.09
C GLU A 196 -43.14 34.50 42.13
N ASP A 197 -43.41 34.26 40.84
CA ASP A 197 -42.38 34.18 39.80
C ASP A 197 -42.05 35.58 39.28
N GLU A 198 -41.48 36.41 40.17
CA GLU A 198 -41.20 37.83 39.93
C GLU A 198 -40.44 38.06 38.60
N ARG A 199 -39.53 37.15 38.25
CA ARG A 199 -38.74 37.24 37.01
C ARG A 199 -39.61 37.01 35.77
N GLN A 200 -40.43 35.96 35.77
CA GLN A 200 -41.28 35.69 34.62
C GLN A 200 -42.37 36.76 34.43
N VAL A 201 -42.94 37.25 35.53
CA VAL A 201 -43.86 38.40 35.53
C VAL A 201 -43.19 39.63 34.89
N MET A 202 -41.95 39.93 35.30
CA MET A 202 -41.19 41.06 34.77
C MET A 202 -40.94 40.96 33.25
N VAL A 203 -40.56 39.78 32.74
CA VAL A 203 -40.35 39.56 31.29
C VAL A 203 -41.63 39.84 30.50
N ILE A 204 -42.77 39.30 30.97
CA ILE A 204 -44.07 39.50 30.31
C ILE A 204 -44.49 40.97 30.38
N LYS A 205 -44.28 41.64 31.52
CA LYS A 205 -44.57 43.07 31.69
C LYS A 205 -43.70 43.94 30.78
N ASN A 206 -42.44 43.59 30.55
CA ASN A 206 -41.58 44.31 29.60
C ASN A 206 -42.20 44.27 28.20
N GLY A 207 -42.55 43.09 27.70
CA GLY A 207 -43.17 42.92 26.38
C GLY A 207 -44.50 43.67 26.25
N LEU A 208 -45.36 43.60 27.26
CA LEU A 208 -46.63 44.35 27.27
C LEU A 208 -46.42 45.87 27.38
N GLY A 209 -45.39 46.33 28.08
CA GLY A 209 -45.01 47.74 28.11
C GLY A 209 -44.57 48.25 26.73
N GLN A 210 -43.80 47.45 25.98
CA GLN A 210 -43.46 47.76 24.59
C GLN A 210 -44.71 47.88 23.72
N VAL A 211 -45.69 46.97 23.85
CA VAL A 211 -47.00 47.10 23.17
C VAL A 211 -47.64 48.47 23.49
N TYR A 212 -47.70 48.85 24.77
CA TYR A 212 -48.32 50.11 25.17
C TYR A 212 -47.57 51.34 24.66
N LEU A 213 -46.24 51.29 24.59
CA LEU A 213 -45.44 52.33 23.97
C LEU A 213 -45.79 52.50 22.48
N HIS A 214 -45.78 51.41 21.71
CA HIS A 214 -46.06 51.45 20.27
C HIS A 214 -47.52 51.77 19.92
N THR A 215 -48.46 51.41 20.78
CA THR A 215 -49.89 51.73 20.61
C THR A 215 -50.30 53.09 21.18
N GLY A 216 -49.35 53.89 21.67
CA GLY A 216 -49.60 55.24 22.18
C GLY A 216 -50.24 55.30 23.57
N GLN A 217 -50.30 54.18 24.29
CA GLN A 217 -50.83 54.08 25.66
C GLN A 217 -49.75 54.40 26.70
N TYR A 218 -49.12 55.58 26.57
CA TYR A 218 -47.90 55.94 27.30
C TYR A 218 -48.01 55.89 28.83
N GLN A 219 -49.15 56.32 29.40
CA GLN A 219 -49.33 56.26 30.86
C GLN A 219 -49.36 54.81 31.38
N LYS A 220 -50.05 53.90 30.66
CA LYS A 220 -50.07 52.47 31.03
C LYS A 220 -48.69 51.83 30.90
N CYS A 221 -47.91 52.22 29.89
CA CYS A 221 -46.52 51.80 29.75
C CYS A 221 -45.70 52.21 30.98
N ILE A 222 -45.75 53.49 31.36
CA ILE A 222 -45.02 54.02 32.53
C ILE A 222 -45.40 53.26 33.81
N ASP A 223 -46.69 53.09 34.08
CA ASP A 223 -47.15 52.45 35.31
C ASP A 223 -46.68 50.99 35.38
N LEU A 224 -46.84 50.25 34.27
CA LEU A 224 -46.47 48.83 34.19
C LEU A 224 -44.96 48.61 34.29
N LEU A 225 -44.18 49.39 33.54
CA LEU A 225 -42.72 49.23 33.50
C LEU A 225 -42.05 49.78 34.76
N SER A 226 -42.64 50.77 35.43
CA SER A 226 -42.16 51.25 36.73
C SER A 226 -42.29 50.17 37.81
N GLU A 227 -43.37 49.37 37.76
CA GLU A 227 -43.51 48.22 38.64
C GLU A 227 -42.46 47.15 38.32
N ALA A 228 -42.27 46.80 37.04
CA ALA A 228 -41.24 45.84 36.60
C ALA A 228 -39.82 46.28 37.02
N MET A 229 -39.53 47.59 37.01
CA MET A 229 -38.25 48.16 37.43
C MET A 229 -37.92 47.85 38.90
N THR A 230 -38.91 47.73 39.78
CA THR A 230 -38.67 47.38 41.19
C THR A 230 -38.10 45.97 41.33
N VAL A 231 -38.56 45.04 40.47
CA VAL A 231 -38.07 43.66 40.40
C VAL A 231 -36.66 43.62 39.82
N VAL A 232 -36.39 44.35 38.74
CA VAL A 232 -35.04 44.42 38.14
C VAL A 232 -34.01 44.92 39.13
N LYS A 233 -34.32 45.99 39.89
CA LYS A 233 -33.42 46.52 40.93
C LYS A 233 -33.14 45.52 42.05
N LYS A 234 -34.13 44.69 42.42
CA LYS A 234 -33.99 43.64 43.44
C LYS A 234 -33.17 42.45 42.93
N THR A 235 -33.37 42.07 41.68
CA THR A 235 -32.75 40.87 41.07
C THR A 235 -31.37 41.13 40.49
N GLY A 236 -31.06 42.39 40.14
CA GLY A 236 -29.79 42.76 39.50
C GLY A 236 -29.68 42.32 38.04
N ASP A 237 -30.80 42.00 37.37
CA ASP A 237 -30.79 41.54 35.97
C ASP A 237 -30.37 42.69 35.05
N THR A 238 -29.12 42.63 34.55
CA THR A 238 -28.48 43.73 33.82
C THR A 238 -29.12 44.01 32.47
N PHE A 239 -29.75 43.02 31.84
CA PHE A 239 -30.40 43.18 30.54
C PHE A 239 -31.56 44.17 30.60
N PHE A 240 -32.42 44.05 31.61
CA PHE A 240 -33.57 44.92 31.77
C PHE A 240 -33.24 46.29 32.39
N LEU A 241 -32.01 46.48 32.88
CA LEU A 241 -31.55 47.78 33.40
C LEU A 241 -31.38 48.84 32.31
N THR A 242 -31.23 48.45 31.04
CA THR A 242 -31.16 49.40 29.90
C THR A 242 -32.49 49.55 29.17
N GLU A 243 -33.22 48.45 28.94
CA GLU A 243 -34.47 48.50 28.17
C GLU A 243 -35.61 49.24 28.89
N LEU A 244 -35.86 48.93 30.17
CA LEU A 244 -37.01 49.51 30.88
C LEU A 244 -36.90 51.04 31.01
N PRO A 245 -35.75 51.65 31.39
CA PRO A 245 -35.65 53.10 31.45
C PRO A 245 -35.80 53.74 30.06
N GLU A 246 -35.40 53.06 28.99
CA GLU A 246 -35.61 53.54 27.64
C GLU A 246 -37.09 53.73 27.34
N TYR A 247 -37.88 52.67 27.49
CA TYR A 247 -39.31 52.69 27.17
C TYR A 247 -40.10 53.63 28.08
N ILE A 248 -39.74 53.71 29.37
CA ILE A 248 -40.32 54.67 30.31
C ILE A 248 -39.98 56.10 29.89
N GLY A 249 -38.71 56.37 29.55
CA GLY A 249 -38.26 57.69 29.12
C GLY A 249 -38.92 58.15 27.81
N GLN A 250 -39.03 57.26 26.82
CA GLN A 250 -39.75 57.52 25.57
C GLN A 250 -41.23 57.83 25.83
N SER A 251 -41.87 57.08 26.73
CA SER A 251 -43.26 57.31 27.12
C SER A 251 -43.46 58.68 27.80
N TYR A 252 -42.55 59.08 28.71
CA TYR A 252 -42.59 60.41 29.32
C TYR A 252 -42.37 61.53 28.30
N ALA A 253 -41.46 61.33 27.33
CA ALA A 253 -41.20 62.29 26.27
C ALA A 253 -42.44 62.47 25.38
N ALA A 254 -43.13 61.38 25.03
CA ALA A 254 -44.36 61.42 24.24
C ALA A 254 -45.53 62.13 24.98
N LEU A 255 -45.53 62.11 26.31
CA LEU A 255 -46.47 62.87 27.15
C LEU A 255 -46.03 64.33 27.41
N GLY A 256 -44.89 64.77 26.85
CA GLY A 256 -44.34 66.11 27.05
C GLY A 256 -43.68 66.35 28.41
N GLN A 257 -43.44 65.30 29.20
CA GLN A 257 -42.83 65.37 30.53
C GLN A 257 -41.31 65.22 30.44
N TYR A 258 -40.65 66.23 29.86
CA TYR A 258 -39.23 66.16 29.49
C TYR A 258 -38.26 65.97 30.67
N ASP A 259 -38.57 66.52 31.86
CA ASP A 259 -37.71 66.35 33.04
C ASP A 259 -37.63 64.88 33.49
N SER A 260 -38.77 64.18 33.48
CA SER A 260 -38.83 62.75 33.78
C SER A 260 -38.20 61.93 32.66
N ALA A 261 -38.47 62.29 31.40
CA ALA A 261 -37.86 61.63 30.25
C ALA A 261 -36.33 61.69 30.32
N TYR A 262 -35.75 62.87 30.60
CA TYR A 262 -34.31 63.04 30.74
C TYR A 262 -33.72 62.15 31.84
N LYS A 263 -34.35 62.09 33.03
CA LYS A 263 -33.87 61.23 34.12
C LYS A 263 -33.79 59.76 33.74
N TYR A 264 -34.81 59.24 33.05
CA TYR A 264 -34.84 57.84 32.62
C TYR A 264 -33.89 57.59 31.43
N MET A 265 -33.71 58.56 30.55
CA MET A 265 -32.71 58.50 29.48
C MET A 265 -31.27 58.54 30.00
N GLU A 266 -30.98 59.37 31.01
CA GLU A 266 -29.68 59.40 31.69
C GLU A 266 -29.42 58.06 32.41
N LEU A 267 -30.46 57.50 33.05
CA LEU A 267 -30.36 56.19 33.69
C LEU A 267 -30.06 55.09 32.66
N ASN A 268 -30.76 55.08 31.51
CA ASN A 268 -30.46 54.17 30.40
C ASN A 268 -28.99 54.34 29.97
N TRP A 269 -28.57 55.56 29.65
CA TRP A 269 -27.21 55.84 29.17
C TRP A 269 -26.13 55.33 30.13
N ARG A 270 -26.27 55.57 31.45
CA ARG A 270 -25.31 55.08 32.45
C ARG A 270 -25.20 53.56 32.46
N PHE A 271 -26.32 52.86 32.31
CA PHE A 271 -26.31 51.41 32.23
C PHE A 271 -25.78 50.92 30.87
N SER A 272 -26.15 51.57 29.77
CA SER A 272 -25.64 51.25 28.43
C SER A 272 -24.12 51.43 28.34
N ASP A 273 -23.56 52.49 28.91
CA ASP A 273 -22.12 52.75 28.91
C ASP A 273 -21.35 51.65 29.67
N SER A 274 -21.87 51.25 30.84
CA SER A 274 -21.32 50.15 31.63
C SER A 274 -21.45 48.80 30.92
N LEU A 275 -22.56 48.52 30.23
CA LEU A 275 -22.78 47.26 29.50
C LEU A 275 -21.99 47.19 28.20
N PHE A 276 -21.87 48.31 27.47
CA PHE A 276 -21.15 48.39 26.21
C PHE A 276 -19.66 48.12 26.41
N THR A 277 -19.07 48.68 27.47
CA THR A 277 -17.67 48.43 27.84
C THR A 277 -17.43 46.93 28.10
N VAL A 278 -18.29 46.29 28.91
CA VAL A 278 -18.20 44.85 29.22
C VAL A 278 -18.41 43.97 27.97
N ASN A 279 -19.38 44.31 27.13
CA ASN A 279 -19.67 43.54 25.91
C ASN A 279 -18.59 43.70 24.85
N GLN A 280 -17.94 44.87 24.74
CA GLN A 280 -16.78 45.05 23.86
C GLN A 280 -15.60 44.18 24.31
N ASP A 281 -15.30 44.17 25.61
CA ASP A 281 -14.22 43.35 26.15
C ASP A 281 -14.49 41.87 25.88
N LYS A 282 -15.72 41.41 26.10
CA LYS A 282 -16.13 40.03 25.84
C LYS A 282 -16.10 39.68 24.34
N ALA A 283 -16.62 40.54 23.48
CA ALA A 283 -16.60 40.32 22.03
C ALA A 283 -15.17 40.29 21.47
N LEU A 284 -14.29 41.12 22.01
CA LEU A 284 -12.86 41.12 21.67
C LEU A 284 -12.18 39.82 22.10
N GLU A 285 -12.48 39.35 23.32
CA GLU A 285 -11.97 38.08 23.84
C GLU A 285 -12.46 36.89 23.02
N GLU A 286 -13.77 36.82 22.72
CA GLU A 286 -14.35 35.78 21.85
C GLU A 286 -13.78 35.82 20.43
N MET A 287 -13.61 37.01 19.84
CA MET A 287 -12.99 37.17 18.52
C MET A 287 -11.54 36.68 18.53
N LYS A 288 -10.79 36.97 19.59
CA LYS A 288 -9.41 36.51 19.78
C LYS A 288 -9.35 34.99 19.92
N THR A 289 -10.20 34.40 20.75
CA THR A 289 -10.28 32.93 20.92
C THR A 289 -10.64 32.25 19.61
N LYS A 290 -11.63 32.78 18.87
CA LYS A 290 -12.01 32.25 17.55
C LYS A 290 -10.85 32.33 16.56
N TYR A 291 -10.16 33.46 16.49
CA TYR A 291 -9.01 33.63 15.62
C TYR A 291 -7.87 32.65 15.97
N GLU A 292 -7.58 32.45 17.25
CA GLU A 292 -6.59 31.47 17.71
C GLU A 292 -7.01 30.02 17.40
N SER A 293 -8.30 29.71 17.51
CA SER A 293 -8.86 28.41 17.13
C SER A 293 -8.71 28.16 15.63
N ASP A 294 -9.15 29.11 14.80
CA ASP A 294 -9.07 29.02 13.34
C ASP A 294 -7.61 28.82 12.88
N GLN A 295 -6.64 29.48 13.52
CA GLN A 295 -5.21 29.26 13.26
C GLN A 295 -4.74 27.85 13.64
N LYS A 296 -5.18 27.33 14.80
CA LYS A 296 -4.85 25.95 15.23
C LYS A 296 -5.46 24.93 14.29
N ASP A 297 -6.70 25.11 13.87
CA ASP A 297 -7.41 24.20 12.96
C ASP A 297 -6.74 24.16 11.59
N ALA A 298 -6.31 25.32 11.07
CA ALA A 298 -5.52 25.39 9.84
C ALA A 298 -4.19 24.62 9.95
N LEU A 299 -3.50 24.73 11.09
CA LEU A 299 -2.25 24.01 11.33
C LEU A 299 -2.46 22.49 11.47
N ILE A 300 -3.54 22.08 12.13
CA ILE A 300 -3.92 20.66 12.26
C ILE A 300 -4.24 20.08 10.88
N ALA A 301 -5.04 20.79 10.06
CA ALA A 301 -5.36 20.37 8.70
C ALA A 301 -4.11 20.21 7.83
N LEU A 302 -3.15 21.13 7.94
CA LEU A 302 -1.86 21.02 7.25
C LEU A 302 -1.09 19.78 7.70
N ARG A 303 -0.94 19.56 9.01
CA ARG A 303 -0.24 18.38 9.57
C ARG A 303 -0.90 17.06 9.20
N GLU A 304 -2.23 17.01 9.13
CA GLU A 304 -2.95 15.84 8.64
C GLU A 304 -2.65 15.56 7.17
N SER A 305 -2.58 16.60 6.33
CA SER A 305 -2.21 16.44 4.93
C SER A 305 -0.78 15.90 4.79
N GLU A 306 0.19 16.42 5.55
CA GLU A 306 1.57 15.93 5.58
C GLU A 306 1.65 14.46 6.03
N ARG A 307 0.92 14.08 7.09
CA ARG A 307 0.85 12.68 7.56
C ARG A 307 0.30 11.74 6.48
N LYS A 308 -0.74 12.16 5.73
CA LYS A 308 -1.29 11.37 4.63
C LYS A 308 -0.25 11.11 3.53
N TYR A 309 0.53 12.14 3.15
CA TYR A 309 1.61 11.97 2.16
C TYR A 309 2.72 11.05 2.66
N ILE A 310 3.16 11.19 3.92
CA ILE A 310 4.18 10.32 4.51
C ILE A 310 3.70 8.86 4.49
N PHE A 311 2.45 8.60 4.88
CA PHE A 311 1.88 7.25 4.89
C PHE A 311 1.79 6.66 3.47
N ALA A 312 1.37 7.45 2.49
CA ALA A 312 1.34 7.04 1.08
C ALA A 312 2.74 6.69 0.54
N ILE A 313 3.76 7.50 0.87
CA ILE A 313 5.15 7.23 0.50
C ILE A 313 5.65 5.93 1.14
N LEU A 314 5.38 5.72 2.43
CA LEU A 314 5.77 4.49 3.14
C LEU A 314 5.15 3.25 2.48
N ILE A 315 3.85 3.29 2.16
CA ILE A 315 3.18 2.19 1.43
C ILE A 315 3.86 1.95 0.08
N ALA A 316 4.11 3.00 -0.70
CA ALA A 316 4.75 2.87 -2.02
C ALA A 316 6.15 2.24 -1.92
N VAL A 317 6.95 2.65 -0.93
CA VAL A 317 8.29 2.10 -0.66
C VAL A 317 8.19 0.64 -0.24
N SER A 318 7.25 0.27 0.64
CA SER A 318 7.05 -1.12 1.06
C SER A 318 6.62 -2.03 -0.10
N VAL A 319 5.72 -1.56 -0.97
CA VAL A 319 5.32 -2.30 -2.17
C VAL A 319 6.50 -2.49 -3.12
N LEU A 320 7.28 -1.43 -3.36
CA LEU A 320 8.47 -1.50 -4.22
C LEU A 320 9.51 -2.48 -3.65
N ALA A 321 9.80 -2.42 -2.35
CA ALA A 321 10.71 -3.34 -1.67
C ALA A 321 10.24 -4.79 -1.79
N PHE A 322 8.93 -5.04 -1.60
CA PHE A 322 8.36 -6.36 -1.77
C PHE A 322 8.48 -6.88 -3.21
N MET A 323 8.23 -6.03 -4.21
CA MET A 323 8.41 -6.39 -5.62
C MET A 323 9.86 -6.73 -5.96
N ILE A 324 10.82 -5.94 -5.47
CA ILE A 324 12.26 -6.19 -5.63
C ILE A 324 12.64 -7.52 -4.97
N TYR A 325 12.18 -7.76 -3.74
CA TYR A 325 12.45 -8.99 -3.00
C TYR A 325 11.89 -10.23 -3.71
N ARG A 326 10.66 -10.18 -4.23
CA ARG A 326 10.10 -11.28 -5.02
C ARG A 326 10.90 -11.54 -6.30
N ARG A 327 11.33 -10.48 -6.99
CA ARG A 327 12.20 -10.61 -8.17
C ARG A 327 13.54 -11.24 -7.83
N TYR A 328 14.16 -10.84 -6.72
CA TYR A 328 15.41 -11.42 -6.24
C TYR A 328 15.28 -12.93 -5.97
N ILE A 329 14.24 -13.36 -5.24
CA ILE A 329 13.99 -14.78 -4.97
C ILE A 329 13.74 -15.57 -6.26
N SER A 330 12.90 -15.05 -7.15
CA SER A 330 12.58 -15.70 -8.42
C SER A 330 13.84 -15.87 -9.29
N LYS A 331 14.70 -14.84 -9.35
CA LYS A 331 15.98 -14.91 -10.05
C LYS A 331 16.90 -15.97 -9.45
N LYS A 332 17.04 -16.00 -8.12
CA LYS A 332 17.89 -16.98 -7.43
C LYS A 332 17.46 -18.42 -7.73
N ARG A 333 16.17 -18.73 -7.64
CA ARG A 333 15.62 -20.07 -7.97
C ARG A 333 15.87 -20.45 -9.43
N THR A 334 15.69 -19.50 -10.34
CA THR A 334 15.91 -19.74 -11.78
C THR A 334 17.39 -20.05 -12.05
N THR A 335 18.31 -19.32 -11.41
CA THR A 335 19.75 -19.58 -11.50
C THR A 335 20.12 -20.95 -10.93
N GLU A 336 19.57 -21.33 -9.77
CA GLU A 336 19.82 -22.65 -9.17
C GLU A 336 19.33 -23.80 -10.08
N ILE A 337 18.11 -23.70 -10.61
CA ILE A 337 17.57 -24.69 -11.56
C ILE A 337 18.41 -24.75 -12.83
N LEU A 338 18.81 -23.60 -13.38
CA LEU A 338 19.64 -23.55 -14.58
C LEU A 338 21.00 -24.23 -14.35
N ASN A 339 21.63 -23.96 -13.21
CA ASN A 339 22.89 -24.58 -12.83
C ASN A 339 22.74 -26.09 -12.64
N GLN A 340 21.64 -26.56 -12.05
CA GLN A 340 21.36 -27.99 -11.95
C GLN A 340 21.17 -28.63 -13.32
N ARG A 341 20.42 -27.98 -14.22
CA ARG A 341 20.22 -28.47 -15.60
C ARG A 341 21.51 -28.51 -16.40
N ASN A 342 22.41 -27.54 -16.20
CA ASN A 342 23.73 -27.57 -16.83
C ASN A 342 24.57 -28.73 -16.30
N LYS A 343 24.62 -28.93 -14.98
CA LYS A 343 25.31 -30.09 -14.37
C LYS A 343 24.79 -31.43 -14.89
N GLU A 344 23.46 -31.57 -15.02
CA GLU A 344 22.83 -32.76 -15.59
C GLU A 344 23.25 -32.96 -17.06
N LYS A 345 23.26 -31.90 -17.87
CA LYS A 345 23.72 -31.96 -19.27
C LYS A 345 25.18 -32.39 -19.37
N ASP A 346 26.06 -31.80 -18.55
CA ASP A 346 27.49 -32.11 -18.57
C ASP A 346 27.77 -33.56 -18.12
N PHE A 347 26.99 -34.07 -17.17
CA PHE A 347 27.03 -35.47 -16.77
C PHE A 347 26.57 -36.39 -17.92
N LEU A 348 25.43 -36.09 -18.55
CA LEU A 348 24.90 -36.88 -19.67
C LEU A 348 25.84 -36.92 -20.86
N LEU A 349 26.48 -35.79 -21.19
CA LEU A 349 27.48 -35.74 -22.25
C LEU A 349 28.66 -36.66 -21.94
N ARG A 350 29.25 -36.56 -20.74
CA ARG A 350 30.33 -37.46 -20.32
C ARG A 350 29.94 -38.94 -20.42
N GLU A 351 28.75 -39.29 -19.94
CA GLU A 351 28.23 -40.66 -20.02
C GLU A 351 28.08 -41.15 -21.47
N ILE A 352 27.59 -40.32 -22.39
CA ILE A 352 27.52 -40.67 -23.82
C ILE A 352 28.91 -40.97 -24.37
N HIS A 353 29.90 -40.11 -24.08
CA HIS A 353 31.26 -40.32 -24.58
C HIS A 353 31.93 -41.58 -24.00
N HIS A 354 31.74 -41.85 -22.70
CA HIS A 354 32.18 -43.12 -22.11
C HIS A 354 31.51 -44.32 -22.78
N ARG A 355 30.21 -44.25 -23.07
CA ARG A 355 29.50 -45.31 -23.80
C ARG A 355 29.99 -45.48 -25.23
N VAL A 356 30.26 -44.39 -25.95
CA VAL A 356 30.81 -44.48 -27.31
C VAL A 356 32.19 -45.13 -27.27
N LYS A 357 33.05 -44.75 -26.33
CA LYS A 357 34.35 -45.42 -26.11
C LYS A 357 34.16 -46.92 -25.85
N ASN A 358 33.28 -47.29 -24.91
CA ASN A 358 33.02 -48.69 -24.58
C ASN A 358 32.47 -49.47 -25.80
N ASN A 359 31.58 -48.87 -26.58
CA ASN A 359 31.02 -49.47 -27.79
C ASN A 359 32.09 -49.69 -28.86
N LEU A 360 32.97 -48.70 -29.08
CA LEU A 360 34.09 -48.83 -30.02
C LEU A 360 35.09 -49.89 -29.56
N GLN A 361 35.33 -50.00 -28.24
CA GLN A 361 36.18 -51.06 -27.67
C GLN A 361 35.57 -52.45 -27.88
N ILE A 362 34.28 -52.65 -27.58
CA ILE A 362 33.58 -53.92 -27.81
C ILE A 362 33.64 -54.28 -29.31
N LEU A 363 33.39 -53.30 -30.18
CA LEU A 363 33.47 -53.51 -31.63
C LEU A 363 34.87 -53.96 -32.05
N SER A 364 35.93 -53.32 -31.54
CA SER A 364 37.32 -53.73 -31.80
C SER A 364 37.60 -55.15 -31.29
N SER A 365 37.13 -55.52 -30.10
CA SER A 365 37.28 -56.87 -29.55
C SER A 365 36.53 -57.94 -30.37
N LEU A 366 35.33 -57.65 -30.86
CA LEU A 366 34.58 -58.56 -31.74
C LEU A 366 35.29 -58.75 -33.08
N LEU A 367 35.81 -57.67 -33.67
CA LEU A 367 36.60 -57.73 -34.89
C LEU A 367 37.88 -58.56 -34.67
N ASN A 368 38.54 -58.45 -33.52
CA ASN A 368 39.67 -59.31 -33.14
C ASN A 368 39.31 -60.79 -33.10
N LEU A 369 38.22 -61.15 -32.41
CA LEU A 369 37.79 -62.55 -32.33
C LEU A 369 37.42 -63.11 -33.70
N GLN A 370 36.83 -62.30 -34.58
CA GLN A 370 36.48 -62.73 -35.94
C GLN A 370 37.72 -63.02 -36.80
N GLN A 371 38.86 -62.37 -36.55
CA GLN A 371 40.09 -62.62 -37.31
C GLN A 371 40.58 -64.06 -37.17
N GLU A 372 40.39 -64.70 -36.01
CA GLU A 372 40.87 -66.08 -35.74
C GLU A 372 40.22 -67.14 -36.63
N TYR A 373 39.04 -66.86 -37.20
CA TYR A 373 38.26 -67.81 -37.99
C TYR A 373 38.35 -67.59 -39.50
N ILE A 374 39.02 -66.52 -39.94
CA ILE A 374 39.13 -66.18 -41.37
C ILE A 374 40.35 -66.88 -41.98
N LYS A 375 40.11 -67.69 -43.01
CA LYS A 375 41.17 -68.39 -43.76
C LYS A 375 41.67 -67.63 -44.98
N ASP A 376 40.84 -66.74 -45.53
CA ASP A 376 41.20 -65.92 -46.68
C ASP A 376 42.03 -64.72 -46.23
N GLU A 377 43.26 -64.65 -46.73
CA GLU A 377 44.23 -63.61 -46.36
C GLU A 377 43.76 -62.21 -46.79
N SER A 378 43.02 -62.10 -47.90
CA SER A 378 42.46 -60.83 -48.37
C SER A 378 41.38 -60.32 -47.41
N ALA A 379 40.43 -61.18 -47.04
CA ALA A 379 39.40 -60.87 -46.04
C ALA A 379 39.99 -60.57 -44.65
N LEU A 380 41.04 -61.30 -44.23
CA LEU A 380 41.72 -61.06 -42.94
C LEU A 380 42.36 -59.67 -42.91
N ASN A 381 43.06 -59.30 -43.97
CA ASN A 381 43.70 -57.98 -44.10
C ASN A 381 42.68 -56.83 -44.14
N ALA A 382 41.53 -57.02 -44.78
CA ALA A 382 40.44 -56.04 -44.77
C ALA A 382 39.83 -55.87 -43.36
N LEU A 383 39.73 -56.96 -42.59
CA LEU A 383 39.21 -56.92 -41.23
C LEU A 383 40.19 -56.25 -40.25
N ILE A 384 41.50 -56.51 -40.39
CA ILE A 384 42.56 -55.82 -39.63
C ILE A 384 42.52 -54.31 -39.90
N GLU A 385 42.32 -53.91 -41.16
CA GLU A 385 42.21 -52.50 -41.55
C GLU A 385 40.96 -51.83 -40.96
N GLY A 386 39.81 -52.52 -41.02
CA GLY A 386 38.57 -52.06 -40.36
C GLY A 386 38.74 -51.90 -38.85
N ARG A 387 39.41 -52.85 -38.20
CA ARG A 387 39.71 -52.79 -36.76
C ARG A 387 40.59 -51.59 -36.41
N ASN A 388 41.69 -51.39 -37.13
CA ASN A 388 42.62 -50.30 -36.84
C ASN A 388 41.94 -48.92 -36.97
N ARG A 389 40.99 -48.77 -37.92
CA ARG A 389 40.16 -47.56 -38.04
C ARG A 389 39.25 -47.35 -36.82
N VAL A 390 38.52 -48.40 -36.39
CA VAL A 390 37.66 -48.34 -35.20
C VAL A 390 38.48 -47.97 -33.96
N GLN A 391 39.71 -48.47 -33.86
CA GLN A 391 40.59 -48.18 -32.74
C GLN A 391 41.17 -46.76 -32.78
N SER A 392 41.50 -46.23 -33.96
CA SER A 392 41.85 -44.80 -34.13
C SER A 392 40.71 -43.88 -33.67
N MET A 393 39.45 -44.21 -34.02
CA MET A 393 38.29 -43.47 -33.50
C MET A 393 38.17 -43.59 -31.98
N ALA A 394 38.42 -44.77 -31.41
CA ALA A 394 38.37 -44.97 -29.96
C ALA A 394 39.43 -44.14 -29.21
N LEU A 395 40.64 -44.00 -29.78
CA LEU A 395 41.71 -43.18 -29.22
C LEU A 395 41.34 -41.69 -29.18
N ILE A 396 40.74 -41.16 -30.25
CA ILE A 396 40.23 -39.77 -30.24
C ILE A 396 39.16 -39.60 -29.16
N HIS A 397 38.23 -40.55 -29.06
CA HIS A 397 37.19 -40.51 -28.04
C HIS A 397 37.73 -40.54 -26.61
N GLN A 398 38.88 -41.19 -26.39
CA GLN A 398 39.58 -41.16 -25.11
C GLN A 398 40.22 -39.79 -24.84
N GLN A 399 40.89 -39.19 -25.83
CA GLN A 399 41.56 -37.91 -25.65
C GLN A 399 40.60 -36.74 -25.41
N LEU A 400 39.40 -36.79 -25.97
CA LEU A 400 38.38 -35.74 -25.80
C LEU A 400 37.88 -35.56 -24.37
N TYR A 401 38.11 -36.53 -23.48
CA TYR A 401 37.55 -36.51 -22.12
C TYR A 401 38.52 -37.00 -21.04
N SER A 402 39.83 -36.92 -21.29
CA SER A 402 40.84 -36.92 -20.23
C SER A 402 40.61 -35.69 -19.33
N ASP A 403 40.79 -35.84 -18.01
CA ASP A 403 40.19 -35.10 -16.86
C ASP A 403 39.99 -33.57 -16.90
N THR A 404 40.36 -32.83 -17.94
CA THR A 404 40.29 -31.36 -17.95
C THR A 404 39.58 -30.68 -19.13
N ASN A 405 39.45 -31.24 -20.35
CA ASN A 405 39.03 -30.43 -21.52
C ASN A 405 38.07 -31.14 -22.49
N ILE A 406 36.81 -30.69 -22.57
CA ILE A 406 35.71 -31.34 -23.30
C ILE A 406 35.66 -31.02 -24.83
N VAL A 407 36.38 -30.01 -25.31
CA VAL A 407 36.11 -29.39 -26.63
C VAL A 407 37.29 -29.43 -27.60
N ALA A 408 38.46 -29.93 -27.18
CA ALA A 408 39.65 -29.90 -28.01
C ALA A 408 40.53 -31.15 -27.86
N VAL A 409 41.22 -31.51 -28.94
CA VAL A 409 42.15 -32.64 -29.03
C VAL A 409 43.56 -32.11 -29.18
N ASP A 410 44.48 -32.55 -28.33
CA ASP A 410 45.91 -32.35 -28.52
C ASP A 410 46.40 -33.28 -29.63
N MET A 411 46.64 -32.72 -30.82
CA MET A 411 47.03 -33.52 -31.98
C MET A 411 48.40 -34.15 -31.84
N ARG A 412 49.30 -33.58 -31.02
CA ARG A 412 50.62 -34.17 -30.76
C ARG A 412 50.48 -35.43 -29.93
N GLN A 413 49.71 -35.36 -28.84
CA GLN A 413 49.46 -36.54 -28.02
C GLN A 413 48.70 -37.59 -28.83
N TYR A 414 47.64 -37.18 -29.53
CA TYR A 414 46.80 -38.10 -30.30
C TYR A 414 47.54 -38.83 -31.43
N ILE A 415 48.23 -38.11 -32.33
CA ILE A 415 48.99 -38.75 -33.41
C ILE A 415 50.16 -39.55 -32.85
N GLY A 416 50.76 -39.13 -31.73
CA GLY A 416 51.79 -39.90 -31.03
C GLY A 416 51.28 -41.29 -30.62
N GLU A 417 50.18 -41.34 -29.86
CA GLU A 417 49.54 -42.59 -29.42
C GLU A 417 49.09 -43.45 -30.61
N LEU A 418 48.56 -42.84 -31.68
CA LEU A 418 48.19 -43.55 -32.90
C LEU A 418 49.41 -44.19 -33.59
N CYS A 419 50.52 -43.46 -33.70
CA CYS A 419 51.75 -43.96 -34.28
C CYS A 419 52.31 -45.14 -33.47
N GLU A 420 52.35 -45.04 -32.15
CA GLU A 420 52.79 -46.13 -31.26
C GLU A 420 51.90 -47.37 -31.45
N HIS A 421 50.59 -47.19 -31.40
CA HIS A 421 49.64 -48.28 -31.57
C HIS A 421 49.76 -48.99 -32.92
N LEU A 422 49.95 -48.24 -34.01
CA LEU A 422 50.15 -48.82 -35.34
C LEU A 422 51.50 -49.51 -35.46
N SER A 423 52.55 -48.95 -34.85
CA SER A 423 53.85 -49.61 -34.76
C SER A 423 53.72 -50.98 -34.11
N ASP A 424 53.05 -51.06 -32.95
CA ASP A 424 52.85 -52.32 -32.21
C ASP A 424 51.98 -53.32 -32.99
N SER A 425 50.92 -52.85 -33.65
CA SER A 425 49.98 -53.71 -34.39
C SER A 425 50.60 -54.42 -35.58
N PHE A 426 51.66 -53.86 -36.15
CA PHE A 426 52.33 -54.39 -37.35
C PHE A 426 53.76 -54.87 -37.08
N THR A 427 54.28 -54.70 -35.86
CA THR A 427 55.57 -55.27 -35.47
C THR A 427 55.44 -56.78 -35.28
N THR A 428 56.28 -57.53 -35.99
CA THR A 428 56.38 -58.99 -35.86
C THR A 428 57.85 -59.35 -35.59
N LEU A 429 58.13 -60.59 -35.15
CA LEU A 429 59.50 -61.06 -34.88
C LEU A 429 60.48 -60.86 -36.07
N GLU A 430 59.98 -60.69 -37.29
CA GLU A 430 60.77 -60.56 -38.51
C GLU A 430 60.74 -59.16 -39.16
N LYS A 431 59.84 -58.24 -38.76
CA LYS A 431 59.73 -56.88 -39.33
C LYS A 431 59.72 -55.79 -38.26
N SER A 432 60.62 -54.82 -38.38
CA SER A 432 60.78 -53.66 -37.48
C SER A 432 60.64 -52.34 -38.24
N VAL A 433 59.49 -51.69 -38.13
CA VAL A 433 59.24 -50.37 -38.73
C VAL A 433 59.20 -49.33 -37.62
N THR A 434 60.03 -48.31 -37.72
CA THR A 434 60.05 -47.19 -36.76
C THR A 434 59.22 -46.03 -37.31
N ILE A 435 58.21 -45.60 -36.55
CA ILE A 435 57.40 -44.42 -36.89
C ILE A 435 57.89 -43.23 -36.07
N LYS A 436 58.25 -42.14 -36.74
CA LYS A 436 58.69 -40.88 -36.10
C LYS A 436 57.65 -39.80 -36.39
N SER A 437 57.15 -39.16 -35.35
CA SER A 437 56.16 -38.08 -35.45
C SER A 437 56.79 -36.73 -35.06
N ASP A 438 56.44 -35.69 -35.81
CA ASP A 438 56.81 -34.29 -35.56
C ASP A 438 55.56 -33.42 -35.78
N ILE A 439 54.84 -33.16 -34.68
CA ILE A 439 53.49 -32.63 -34.69
C ILE A 439 53.45 -31.33 -33.91
N LEU A 440 52.88 -30.29 -34.53
CA LEU A 440 52.66 -29.00 -33.90
C LEU A 440 51.78 -29.11 -32.62
N PRO A 441 52.03 -28.31 -31.57
CA PRO A 441 51.36 -28.45 -30.26
C PRO A 441 49.98 -27.80 -30.17
N ASP A 442 49.25 -27.63 -31.28
CA ASP A 442 47.95 -26.95 -31.23
C ASP A 442 46.81 -27.91 -30.86
N LEU A 443 45.78 -27.33 -30.24
CA LEU A 443 44.54 -28.01 -29.92
C LEU A 443 43.53 -27.86 -31.05
N PHE A 444 42.95 -28.94 -31.53
CA PHE A 444 42.00 -28.94 -32.64
C PHE A 444 40.60 -29.37 -32.18
N ASP A 445 39.56 -28.89 -32.85
CA ASP A 445 38.21 -29.40 -32.60
C ASP A 445 38.04 -30.85 -33.11
N VAL A 446 37.02 -31.53 -32.60
CA VAL A 446 36.68 -32.92 -32.96
C VAL A 446 36.49 -33.08 -34.47
N GLU A 447 35.86 -32.09 -35.10
CA GLU A 447 35.52 -32.12 -36.53
C GLU A 447 36.76 -32.11 -37.42
N THR A 448 37.86 -31.49 -36.96
CA THR A 448 39.17 -31.52 -37.64
C THR A 448 40.00 -32.73 -37.24
N ALA A 449 40.04 -33.08 -35.94
CA ALA A 449 40.91 -34.13 -35.41
C ALA A 449 40.59 -35.54 -35.97
N ILE A 450 39.29 -35.88 -36.09
CA ILE A 450 38.86 -37.19 -36.60
C ILE A 450 39.32 -37.44 -38.04
N PRO A 451 39.04 -36.56 -39.02
CA PRO A 451 39.54 -36.73 -40.38
C PRO A 451 41.07 -36.82 -40.46
N LEU A 452 41.81 -35.97 -39.73
CA LEU A 452 43.27 -35.99 -39.74
C LEU A 452 43.83 -37.33 -39.22
N GLY A 453 43.30 -37.81 -38.10
CA GLY A 453 43.69 -39.09 -37.52
C GLY A 453 43.47 -40.27 -38.44
N LEU A 454 42.30 -40.33 -39.09
CA LEU A 454 41.99 -41.39 -40.04
C LEU A 454 42.88 -41.31 -41.28
N ILE A 455 43.12 -40.12 -41.82
CA ILE A 455 44.06 -39.94 -42.95
C ILE A 455 45.45 -40.46 -42.58
N VAL A 456 45.98 -40.08 -41.41
CA VAL A 456 47.27 -40.56 -40.90
C VAL A 456 47.28 -42.08 -40.75
N ASN A 457 46.23 -42.65 -40.17
CA ASN A 457 46.08 -44.11 -40.03
C ASN A 457 46.16 -44.83 -41.38
N GLU A 458 45.44 -44.34 -42.39
CA GLU A 458 45.45 -44.93 -43.73
C GLU A 458 46.82 -44.80 -44.40
N LEU A 459 47.45 -43.63 -44.34
CA LEU A 459 48.74 -43.39 -44.96
C LEU A 459 49.84 -44.25 -44.33
N ILE A 460 49.89 -44.33 -43.00
CA ILE A 460 50.84 -45.19 -42.28
C ILE A 460 50.60 -46.67 -42.64
N THR A 461 49.34 -47.11 -42.59
CA THR A 461 48.99 -48.52 -42.90
C THR A 461 49.39 -48.88 -44.33
N ASN A 462 49.17 -47.97 -45.30
CA ASN A 462 49.61 -48.14 -46.67
C ASN A 462 51.14 -48.24 -46.79
N SER A 463 51.88 -47.34 -46.14
CA SER A 463 53.35 -47.40 -46.13
C SER A 463 53.85 -48.72 -45.53
N ILE A 464 53.30 -49.19 -44.41
CA ILE A 464 53.68 -50.49 -43.80
C ILE A 464 53.44 -51.66 -44.77
N LYS A 465 52.28 -51.71 -45.42
CA LYS A 465 51.90 -52.80 -46.34
C LYS A 465 52.78 -52.83 -47.60
N TYR A 466 52.99 -51.67 -48.23
CA TYR A 466 53.51 -51.62 -49.59
C TYR A 466 54.97 -51.16 -49.70
N ALA A 467 55.44 -50.28 -48.81
CA ALA A 467 56.74 -49.63 -48.95
C ALA A 467 57.92 -50.53 -48.50
N PHE A 468 57.65 -51.49 -47.61
CA PHE A 468 58.64 -52.39 -47.00
C PHE A 468 58.37 -53.87 -47.34
N SER A 469 57.80 -54.17 -48.51
CA SER A 469 57.56 -55.57 -48.90
C SER A 469 58.85 -56.38 -49.00
N ASP A 470 59.93 -55.74 -49.46
CA ASP A 470 61.18 -56.40 -49.86
C ASP A 470 62.31 -56.23 -48.81
N ARG A 471 61.99 -55.63 -47.65
CA ARG A 471 62.94 -55.40 -46.55
C ARG A 471 62.24 -55.45 -45.20
N ASN A 472 63.01 -55.85 -44.19
CA ASN A 472 62.50 -56.08 -42.84
C ASN A 472 62.64 -54.88 -41.90
N GLN A 473 63.25 -53.78 -42.37
CA GLN A 473 63.45 -52.56 -41.60
C GLN A 473 63.05 -51.33 -42.41
N GLY A 474 62.55 -50.30 -41.72
CA GLY A 474 62.02 -49.11 -42.37
C GLY A 474 61.69 -47.96 -41.43
N THR A 475 61.66 -46.74 -41.95
CA THR A 475 61.25 -45.55 -41.20
C THR A 475 60.09 -44.86 -41.89
N ILE A 476 59.04 -44.57 -41.14
CA ILE A 476 57.93 -43.69 -41.56
C ILE A 476 58.04 -42.39 -40.77
N LYS A 477 57.94 -41.24 -41.44
CA LYS A 477 57.92 -39.91 -40.82
C LYS A 477 56.56 -39.27 -41.02
N VAL A 478 55.94 -38.87 -39.92
CA VAL A 478 54.67 -38.13 -39.91
C VAL A 478 54.95 -36.71 -39.45
N LYS A 479 54.59 -35.73 -40.26
CA LYS A 479 54.76 -34.30 -39.94
C LYS A 479 53.45 -33.57 -40.05
N LEU A 480 53.13 -32.75 -39.05
CA LEU A 480 52.02 -31.81 -39.11
C LEU A 480 52.54 -30.43 -38.71
N TRP A 481 52.38 -29.44 -39.58
CA TRP A 481 52.86 -28.08 -39.35
C TRP A 481 51.94 -27.05 -40.02
N LYS A 482 52.12 -25.76 -39.68
CA LYS A 482 51.49 -24.65 -40.40
C LYS A 482 52.46 -24.15 -41.47
N GLY A 483 52.03 -24.12 -42.72
CA GLY A 483 52.80 -23.49 -43.81
C GLY A 483 52.75 -21.96 -43.73
N ASP A 484 53.59 -21.29 -44.52
CA ASP A 484 53.76 -19.82 -44.50
C ASP A 484 52.47 -19.04 -44.82
N THR A 485 51.54 -19.67 -45.53
CA THR A 485 50.23 -19.10 -45.90
C THR A 485 49.17 -19.28 -44.82
N GLY A 486 49.52 -19.85 -43.66
CA GLY A 486 48.58 -20.21 -42.60
C GLY A 486 47.71 -21.43 -42.92
N LYS A 487 48.04 -22.20 -43.97
CA LYS A 487 47.40 -23.49 -44.24
C LYS A 487 48.02 -24.59 -43.37
N LEU A 488 47.22 -25.58 -42.98
CA LEU A 488 47.70 -26.73 -42.23
C LEU A 488 48.24 -27.78 -43.20
N CYS A 489 49.46 -28.24 -42.98
CA CYS A 489 50.13 -29.20 -43.84
C CYS A 489 50.37 -30.51 -43.07
N LEU A 490 49.94 -31.63 -43.64
CA LEU A 490 50.23 -32.98 -43.17
C LEU A 490 51.12 -33.68 -44.19
N SER A 491 52.21 -34.29 -43.74
CA SER A 491 53.05 -35.15 -44.57
C SER A 491 53.21 -36.51 -43.91
N VAL A 492 53.05 -37.56 -44.69
CA VAL A 492 53.47 -38.92 -44.32
C VAL A 492 54.45 -39.40 -45.39
N SER A 493 55.66 -39.74 -44.95
CA SER A 493 56.79 -40.08 -45.80
C SER A 493 57.40 -41.40 -45.35
N ASP A 494 57.55 -42.35 -46.27
CA ASP A 494 58.32 -43.58 -46.05
C ASP A 494 59.63 -43.59 -46.84
N ASP A 495 60.64 -44.28 -46.32
CA ASP A 495 61.93 -44.48 -46.98
C ASP A 495 61.98 -45.77 -47.82
N GLY A 496 60.81 -46.27 -48.26
CA GLY A 496 60.64 -47.53 -48.98
C GLY A 496 61.02 -47.49 -50.46
N LYS A 497 60.61 -48.52 -51.20
CA LYS A 497 60.98 -48.70 -52.62
C LYS A 497 60.43 -47.62 -53.57
N GLY A 498 59.55 -46.75 -53.10
CA GLY A 498 58.88 -45.72 -53.92
C GLY A 498 57.98 -46.31 -55.01
N LEU A 499 57.62 -45.49 -56.01
CA LEU A 499 56.94 -45.94 -57.24
C LEU A 499 57.92 -45.95 -58.41
N SER A 500 58.11 -47.11 -59.05
CA SER A 500 58.98 -47.26 -60.22
C SER A 500 58.44 -46.54 -61.47
N HIS A 501 57.12 -46.30 -61.52
CA HIS A 501 56.41 -45.62 -62.62
C HIS A 501 55.38 -44.60 -62.07
N PRO A 502 55.68 -43.29 -62.08
CA PRO A 502 54.79 -42.25 -61.58
C PRO A 502 53.40 -42.23 -62.27
N ASP A 503 53.35 -42.59 -63.56
CA ASP A 503 52.13 -42.55 -64.37
C ASP A 503 51.10 -43.66 -64.07
N GLN A 504 51.41 -44.62 -63.18
CA GLN A 504 50.46 -45.65 -62.72
C GLN A 504 49.82 -45.34 -61.35
N ALA A 505 50.22 -44.24 -60.68
CA ALA A 505 49.72 -43.86 -59.35
C ALA A 505 48.19 -43.60 -59.30
N THR A 506 47.55 -43.39 -60.44
CA THR A 506 46.11 -43.08 -60.56
C THR A 506 45.21 -44.30 -60.78
N THR A 507 45.75 -45.54 -60.88
CA THR A 507 44.95 -46.72 -61.31
C THR A 507 44.66 -47.77 -60.24
N HIS A 508 45.18 -47.64 -59.01
CA HIS A 508 44.78 -48.50 -57.90
C HIS A 508 43.63 -47.88 -57.09
N HIS A 509 42.39 -48.20 -57.48
CA HIS A 509 41.19 -47.91 -56.71
C HIS A 509 41.12 -48.80 -55.46
N SER A 510 41.69 -48.31 -54.36
CA SER A 510 41.50 -48.92 -53.04
C SER A 510 40.55 -48.08 -52.19
N PHE A 511 39.77 -48.73 -51.34
CA PHE A 511 38.87 -48.05 -50.40
C PHE A 511 39.62 -47.04 -49.52
N GLY A 512 40.84 -47.36 -49.09
CA GLY A 512 41.69 -46.44 -48.31
C GLY A 512 42.04 -45.16 -49.06
N THR A 513 42.33 -45.24 -50.37
CA THR A 513 42.61 -44.07 -51.21
C THR A 513 41.39 -43.18 -51.38
N ASP A 514 40.19 -43.77 -51.54
CA ASP A 514 38.93 -43.02 -51.62
C ASP A 514 38.58 -42.36 -50.27
N LEU A 515 38.87 -43.05 -49.16
CA LEU A 515 38.70 -42.50 -47.81
C LEU A 515 39.61 -41.28 -47.58
N ILE A 516 40.89 -41.36 -47.95
CA ILE A 516 41.82 -40.22 -47.86
C ILE A 516 41.29 -39.04 -48.68
N LYS A 517 40.85 -39.26 -49.92
CA LYS A 517 40.27 -38.19 -50.76
C LYS A 517 39.02 -37.58 -50.13
N MET A 518 38.10 -38.41 -49.63
CA MET A 518 36.85 -37.95 -49.00
C MET A 518 37.11 -37.11 -47.76
N LEU A 519 38.01 -37.57 -46.88
CA LEU A 519 38.37 -36.87 -45.64
C LEU A 519 39.17 -35.58 -45.94
N SER A 520 40.08 -35.62 -46.92
CA SER A 520 40.77 -34.43 -47.39
C SER A 520 39.80 -33.39 -47.94
N ASN A 521 38.83 -33.80 -48.77
CA ASN A 521 37.81 -32.90 -49.30
C ASN A 521 36.95 -32.27 -48.18
N LYS A 522 36.63 -33.01 -47.12
CA LYS A 522 35.90 -32.49 -45.95
C LYS A 522 36.64 -31.30 -45.30
N LEU A 523 37.97 -31.37 -45.28
CA LEU A 523 38.87 -30.32 -44.77
C LEU A 523 39.38 -29.37 -45.86
N LYS A 524 38.80 -29.42 -47.08
CA LYS A 524 39.26 -28.67 -48.27
C LYS A 524 40.77 -28.82 -48.51
N GLY A 525 41.23 -30.07 -48.48
CA GLY A 525 42.63 -30.45 -48.63
C GLY A 525 43.04 -30.69 -50.08
N ASN A 526 44.19 -30.16 -50.49
CA ASN A 526 44.86 -30.53 -51.74
C ASN A 526 45.92 -31.61 -51.47
N ILE A 527 45.93 -32.69 -52.26
CA ILE A 527 46.86 -33.83 -52.09
C ILE A 527 47.94 -33.74 -53.17
N GLU A 528 49.20 -33.80 -52.74
CA GLU A 528 50.39 -33.83 -53.59
C GLU A 528 51.24 -35.05 -53.24
N LEU A 529 51.86 -35.66 -54.26
CA LEU A 529 52.70 -36.85 -54.11
C LEU A 529 54.12 -36.53 -54.54
N ASP A 530 55.09 -36.89 -53.70
CA ASP A 530 56.52 -36.84 -54.01
C ASP A 530 57.13 -38.24 -53.87
N THR A 531 57.68 -38.75 -54.98
CA THR A 531 58.25 -40.11 -55.07
C THR A 531 59.75 -40.10 -55.34
N ALA A 532 60.45 -38.97 -55.14
CA ALA A 532 61.86 -38.85 -55.49
C ALA A 532 62.80 -39.66 -54.57
N ASN A 533 62.47 -39.80 -53.28
CA ASN A 533 63.23 -40.55 -52.28
C ASN A 533 62.28 -41.31 -51.34
N GLY A 534 61.70 -42.41 -51.84
CA GLY A 534 60.64 -43.16 -51.15
C GLY A 534 59.24 -42.75 -51.63
N TYR A 535 58.24 -42.81 -50.76
CA TYR A 535 56.87 -42.36 -51.08
C TYR A 535 56.39 -41.35 -50.04
N THR A 536 56.11 -40.12 -50.48
CA THR A 536 55.66 -39.04 -49.62
C THR A 536 54.32 -38.51 -50.10
N THR A 537 53.32 -38.52 -49.21
CA THR A 537 52.05 -37.84 -49.44
C THR A 537 52.02 -36.57 -48.61
N ILE A 538 51.80 -35.43 -49.26
CA ILE A 538 51.64 -34.12 -48.64
C ILE A 538 50.20 -33.65 -48.87
N ILE A 539 49.52 -33.26 -47.81
CA ILE A 539 48.14 -32.77 -47.88
C ILE A 539 48.10 -31.40 -47.22
N THR A 540 47.63 -30.41 -47.97
CA THR A 540 47.48 -29.03 -47.49
C THR A 540 46.01 -28.70 -47.29
N PHE A 541 45.59 -28.47 -46.05
CA PHE A 541 44.21 -28.21 -45.66
C PHE A 541 43.93 -26.70 -45.47
N GLU A 542 42.83 -26.24 -46.07
CA GLU A 542 42.35 -24.86 -45.91
C GLU A 542 41.30 -24.71 -44.81
N ARG A 543 40.58 -25.79 -44.47
CA ARG A 543 39.53 -25.77 -43.45
C ARG A 543 39.94 -26.61 -42.26
N TYR A 544 40.35 -25.93 -41.20
CA TYR A 544 40.62 -26.53 -39.90
C TYR A 544 40.28 -25.50 -38.81
N LYS A 545 40.01 -25.97 -37.58
CA LYS A 545 39.73 -25.10 -36.44
C LYS A 545 40.65 -25.43 -35.28
N ILE A 546 41.45 -24.43 -34.89
CA ILE A 546 42.23 -24.46 -33.65
C ILE A 546 41.36 -23.91 -32.52
N VAL A 547 41.43 -24.59 -31.38
CA VAL A 547 40.81 -24.15 -30.13
C VAL A 547 41.87 -23.43 -29.32
N ASP A 548 41.61 -22.18 -28.97
CA ASP A 548 42.51 -21.37 -28.15
C ASP A 548 42.60 -21.95 -26.71
N PRO A 549 43.80 -22.26 -26.20
CA PRO A 549 43.99 -22.70 -24.81
C PRO A 549 43.38 -21.75 -23.76
N ASP A 550 43.32 -20.44 -24.02
CA ASP A 550 42.73 -19.46 -23.09
C ASP A 550 41.19 -19.48 -23.10
N PHE A 551 40.58 -19.93 -24.20
CA PHE A 551 39.13 -20.16 -24.29
C PHE A 551 38.70 -21.34 -23.39
N ILE A 552 39.62 -22.28 -23.15
CA ILE A 552 39.44 -23.43 -22.27
C ILE A 552 39.52 -23.01 -20.80
N ASN A 553 40.50 -22.15 -20.44
CA ASN A 553 40.65 -21.65 -19.06
C ASN A 553 39.51 -20.72 -18.61
N LYS A 554 38.89 -19.95 -19.51
CA LYS A 554 37.72 -19.13 -19.15
C LYS A 554 36.45 -19.92 -18.84
N HIS A 555 36.36 -21.18 -19.28
CA HIS A 555 35.22 -22.06 -19.03
C HIS A 555 35.48 -23.15 -17.98
N SER A 556 36.74 -23.42 -17.63
CA SER A 556 37.07 -24.25 -16.46
C SER A 556 36.97 -23.50 -15.12
N VAL A 557 37.09 -22.16 -15.13
CA VAL A 557 37.00 -21.28 -13.94
C VAL A 557 35.54 -20.92 -13.57
N LEU A 558 34.54 -21.51 -14.23
CA LEU A 558 33.11 -21.39 -13.88
C LEU A 558 32.53 -22.66 -13.24
N ASN A 559 33.38 -23.48 -12.61
CA ASN A 559 32.97 -24.57 -11.70
C ASN A 559 33.05 -24.17 -10.24
#